data_AF-A0A9W8HGT8-F1
#
_entry.id   AF-A0A9W8HGT8-F1
#
_cell.length_a   1.000
_cell.length_b   1.000
_cell.length_c   1.000
_cell.angle_alpha   90.00
_cell.angle_beta   90.00
_cell.angle_gamma   90.00
#
_symmetry.space_group_name_H-M   'P 1'
#
loop_
_entity.id
_entity.type
_entity.pdbx_description
1 polymer ?
#
loop_
_entity_poly.entity_id
_entity_poly.type
_entity_poly.pdbx_seq_one_letter_code
_entity_poly.pdbx_strand_id
1 'polypeptide(L)'
;MLARLAAAPVARLALARAASTDSAALGRAVTAAALQSKDTGRLAVPTPRGKVDSPAAFLQTIGRGCEKVAEKFRDWDHLFRADSAAMKHDLAIGPKQRKWILMWTNKFRLGIDPYFIPTSKKHAMKRSERLARIKRRRAVKKK
;
A
#
# COMPACT_ATOMS: atom_id res chain seq x y z
N MET A 1 83.85 27.19 0.81
CA MET A 1 83.21 26.65 -0.40
C MET A 1 81.92 27.45 -0.62
N LEU A 2 81.96 28.57 -1.34
CA LEU A 2 81.80 28.70 -2.80
C LEU A 2 80.46 28.15 -3.34
N ALA A 3 79.54 29.10 -3.57
CA ALA A 3 78.62 29.26 -4.70
C ALA A 3 77.86 28.03 -5.26
N ARG A 4 76.54 28.17 -5.40
CA ARG A 4 75.96 28.36 -6.74
C ARG A 4 74.48 28.77 -6.75
N LEU A 5 74.28 29.86 -7.48
CA LEU A 5 73.05 30.36 -8.09
C LEU A 5 72.57 29.39 -9.19
N ALA A 6 71.26 29.14 -9.31
CA ALA A 6 70.56 28.74 -10.53
C ALA A 6 69.04 28.89 -10.28
N ALA A 7 68.35 29.94 -10.74
CA ALA A 7 67.93 30.24 -12.12
C ALA A 7 66.99 29.17 -12.72
N ALA A 8 65.73 29.58 -12.95
CA ALA A 8 64.56 28.81 -13.41
C ALA A 8 64.71 28.16 -14.81
N PRO A 9 63.75 27.32 -15.24
CA PRO A 9 62.79 27.84 -16.20
C PRO A 9 61.33 27.37 -16.03
N VAL A 10 60.46 28.26 -16.51
CA VAL A 10 59.02 28.15 -16.69
C VAL A 10 58.68 27.06 -17.69
N ALA A 11 57.80 26.13 -17.34
CA ALA A 11 57.11 25.26 -18.29
C ALA A 11 55.59 25.53 -18.22
N ARG A 12 55.08 25.96 -19.37
CA ARG A 12 53.70 26.30 -19.70
C ARG A 12 52.96 25.05 -20.21
N LEU A 13 51.61 25.07 -20.09
CA LEU A 13 50.60 24.14 -20.65
C LEU A 13 50.56 22.74 -19.98
N ALA A 14 49.41 22.12 -19.70
CA ALA A 14 48.17 22.12 -20.47
C ALA A 14 46.91 22.03 -19.59
N LEU A 15 45.89 22.73 -20.06
CA LEU A 15 44.49 22.58 -19.70
C LEU A 15 43.99 21.21 -20.17
N ALA A 16 43.68 20.30 -19.25
CA ALA A 16 42.90 19.09 -19.55
C ALA A 16 41.62 19.09 -18.71
N ARG A 17 40.59 19.69 -19.30
CA ARG A 17 39.20 19.61 -18.87
C ARG A 17 38.66 18.24 -19.31
N ALA A 18 38.45 17.33 -18.37
CA ALA A 18 37.63 16.14 -18.57
C ALA A 18 36.58 16.06 -17.46
N ALA A 19 35.56 16.91 -17.58
CA ALA A 19 34.30 16.70 -16.87
C ALA A 19 33.59 15.51 -17.54
N SER A 20 33.70 14.31 -16.96
CA SER A 20 32.85 13.20 -17.35
C SER A 20 31.44 13.46 -16.80
N THR A 21 30.61 14.14 -17.58
CA THR A 21 29.17 14.21 -17.34
C THR A 21 28.52 12.95 -17.90
N ASP A 22 28.76 11.80 -17.25
CA ASP A 22 28.02 10.59 -17.57
C ASP A 22 26.68 10.59 -16.80
N SER A 23 25.80 11.51 -17.23
CA SER A 23 24.47 11.73 -16.65
C SER A 23 23.59 10.47 -16.70
N ALA A 24 23.93 9.51 -17.56
CA ALA A 24 23.22 8.24 -17.72
C ALA A 24 23.40 7.27 -16.53
N ALA A 25 24.53 7.35 -15.80
CA ALA A 25 24.79 6.48 -14.65
C ALA A 25 23.96 6.91 -13.40
N LEU A 26 23.75 8.20 -13.21
CA LEU A 26 22.93 8.75 -12.12
C LEU A 26 21.42 8.47 -12.34
N GLY A 27 20.96 8.35 -13.59
CA GLY A 27 19.56 8.00 -13.89
C GLY A 27 19.17 6.55 -13.55
N ARG A 28 20.13 5.61 -13.54
CA ARG A 28 19.87 4.18 -13.24
C ARG A 28 19.98 3.83 -11.76
N ALA A 29 20.81 4.54 -10.99
CA ALA A 29 20.95 4.29 -9.56
C ALA A 29 19.70 4.72 -8.76
N VAL A 30 19.03 5.80 -9.17
CA VAL A 30 17.83 6.32 -8.48
C VAL A 30 16.61 5.41 -8.68
N THR A 31 16.52 4.69 -9.81
CA THR A 31 15.42 3.75 -10.05
C THR A 31 15.62 2.39 -9.34
N ALA A 32 16.86 1.97 -9.11
CA ALA A 32 17.16 0.71 -8.41
C ALA A 32 16.89 0.80 -6.89
N ALA A 33 17.29 1.90 -6.23
CA ALA A 33 17.08 2.09 -4.79
C ALA A 33 15.59 2.35 -4.43
N ALA A 34 14.82 2.98 -5.32
CA ALA A 34 13.39 3.24 -5.10
C ALA A 34 12.51 1.97 -5.15
N LEU A 35 12.99 0.88 -5.74
CA LEU A 35 12.25 -0.40 -5.79
C LEU A 35 12.46 -1.29 -4.55
N GLN A 36 13.37 -0.92 -3.64
CA GLN A 36 13.80 -1.79 -2.53
C GLN A 36 13.20 -1.43 -1.16
N SER A 37 12.37 -0.40 -1.07
CA SER A 37 11.70 -0.01 0.20
C SER A 37 10.31 -0.61 0.33
N LYS A 38 10.13 -1.92 0.06
CA LYS A 38 8.94 -2.66 0.50
C LYS A 38 9.20 -3.33 1.85
N ASP A 39 9.66 -2.55 2.81
CA ASP A 39 9.69 -3.00 4.20
C ASP A 39 8.31 -2.78 4.84
N THR A 40 7.31 -3.53 4.37
CA THR A 40 6.04 -3.66 5.08
C THR A 40 6.18 -4.53 6.33
N GLY A 41 7.35 -5.15 6.55
CA GLY A 41 7.69 -6.01 7.68
C GLY A 41 8.08 -5.26 8.95
N ARG A 42 8.48 -3.98 8.86
CA ARG A 42 8.78 -3.11 10.01
C ARG A 42 7.63 -2.31 10.58
N LEU A 43 6.44 -2.34 9.97
CA LEU A 43 5.29 -1.65 10.55
C LEU A 43 4.90 -2.34 11.86
N ALA A 44 5.12 -1.63 12.98
CA ALA A 44 4.79 -2.10 14.33
C ALA A 44 3.38 -2.73 14.34
N VAL A 45 3.30 -3.92 14.93
CA VAL A 45 2.00 -4.56 15.16
C VAL A 45 1.32 -3.78 16.27
N PRO A 46 0.14 -3.20 16.02
CA PRO A 46 -0.56 -2.44 17.02
C PRO A 46 -1.06 -3.39 18.12
N THR A 47 -0.95 -2.95 19.37
CA THR A 47 -1.54 -3.64 20.51
C THR A 47 -3.05 -3.83 20.27
N PRO A 48 -3.63 -5.00 20.59
CA PRO A 48 -5.08 -5.19 20.51
C PRO A 48 -5.81 -4.14 21.36
N ARG A 49 -6.90 -3.56 20.84
CA ARG A 49 -7.63 -2.47 21.49
C ARG A 49 -9.11 -2.80 21.60
N GLY A 50 -9.68 -2.50 22.77
CA GLY A 50 -11.12 -2.57 23.02
C GLY A 50 -11.69 -3.97 22.87
N LYS A 51 -12.76 -4.12 22.08
CA LYS A 51 -13.48 -5.38 21.86
C LYS A 51 -12.82 -6.31 20.84
N VAL A 52 -11.64 -5.95 20.36
CA VAL A 52 -10.97 -6.65 19.26
C VAL A 52 -9.59 -7.09 19.71
N ASP A 53 -9.60 -8.23 20.39
CA ASP A 53 -8.46 -8.96 20.93
C ASP A 53 -7.99 -10.09 20.00
N SER A 54 -8.92 -10.67 19.23
CA SER A 54 -8.67 -11.78 18.32
C SER A 54 -8.75 -11.38 16.83
N PRO A 55 -7.94 -12.00 15.94
CA PRO A 55 -8.10 -11.86 14.49
C PRO A 55 -9.53 -12.14 14.01
N ALA A 56 -10.19 -13.13 14.61
CA ALA A 56 -11.57 -13.48 14.26
C ALA A 56 -12.54 -12.35 14.59
N ALA A 57 -12.43 -11.77 15.80
CA ALA A 57 -13.25 -10.63 16.22
C ALA A 57 -13.04 -9.41 15.30
N PHE A 58 -11.79 -9.18 14.86
CA PHE A 58 -11.48 -8.09 13.93
C PHE A 58 -12.16 -8.28 12.59
N LEU A 59 -12.02 -9.48 12.01
CA LEU A 59 -12.56 -9.81 10.70
C LEU A 59 -14.10 -9.87 10.69
N GLN A 60 -14.71 -10.24 11.82
CA GLN A 60 -16.16 -10.17 12.02
C GLN A 60 -16.66 -8.72 12.09
N THR A 61 -15.96 -7.87 12.82
CA THR A 61 -16.35 -6.46 13.01
C THR A 61 -16.31 -5.66 11.70
N ILE A 62 -15.29 -5.87 10.86
CA ILE A 62 -15.18 -5.17 9.57
C ILE A 62 -16.18 -5.70 8.50
N GLY A 63 -16.71 -6.91 8.70
CA GLY A 63 -17.69 -7.57 7.85
C GLY A 63 -17.24 -7.81 6.40
N ARG A 64 -18.17 -7.62 5.44
CA ARG A 64 -17.96 -7.86 3.99
C ARG A 64 -17.50 -9.28 3.63
N GLY A 65 -17.94 -10.26 4.41
CA GLY A 65 -17.58 -11.67 4.22
C GLY A 65 -16.14 -12.00 4.60
N CYS A 66 -15.47 -11.17 5.41
CA CYS A 66 -14.15 -11.49 5.95
C CYS A 66 -14.19 -12.50 7.10
N GLU A 67 -15.38 -12.72 7.67
CA GLU A 67 -15.67 -13.74 8.69
C GLU A 67 -15.23 -15.13 8.23
N LYS A 68 -15.49 -15.47 6.96
CA LYS A 68 -15.15 -16.76 6.35
C LYS A 68 -13.65 -17.02 6.18
N VAL A 69 -12.83 -15.97 6.29
CA VAL A 69 -11.37 -16.10 6.18
C VAL A 69 -10.68 -16.02 7.54
N ALA A 70 -11.45 -15.88 8.63
CA ALA A 70 -10.92 -15.79 9.98
C ALA A 70 -10.12 -17.03 10.38
N GLU A 71 -10.62 -18.22 10.05
CA GLU A 71 -9.97 -19.51 10.35
C GLU A 71 -8.59 -19.67 9.71
N LYS A 72 -8.28 -18.86 8.69
CA LYS A 72 -7.00 -18.93 7.99
C LYS A 72 -5.89 -18.15 8.70
N PHE A 73 -6.25 -17.21 9.57
CA PHE A 73 -5.28 -16.43 10.34
C PHE A 73 -5.08 -17.08 11.71
N ARG A 74 -3.81 -17.37 12.04
CA ARG A 74 -3.44 -18.01 13.31
C ARG A 74 -3.48 -17.00 14.46
N ASP A 75 -2.70 -15.94 14.32
CA ASP A 75 -2.43 -14.98 15.39
C ASP A 75 -2.70 -13.53 14.98
N TRP A 76 -2.78 -12.65 15.98
CA TRP A 76 -2.87 -11.21 15.78
C TRP A 76 -1.69 -10.67 14.97
N ASP A 77 -0.47 -11.05 15.34
CA ASP A 77 0.74 -10.68 14.61
C ASP A 77 0.69 -11.14 13.14
N HIS A 78 0.18 -12.34 12.89
CA HIS A 78 0.07 -12.89 11.54
C HIS A 78 -0.88 -12.04 10.68
N LEU A 79 -2.01 -11.59 11.23
CA LEU A 79 -2.96 -10.73 10.51
C LEU A 79 -2.32 -9.39 10.09
N PHE A 80 -1.56 -8.76 10.98
CA PHE A 80 -0.97 -7.44 10.73
C PHE A 80 0.29 -7.50 9.88
N ARG A 81 1.06 -8.59 9.96
CA ARG A 81 2.29 -8.78 9.16
C ARG A 81 2.02 -9.33 7.77
N ALA A 82 0.86 -9.96 7.54
CA ALA A 82 0.53 -10.54 6.25
C ALA A 82 0.47 -9.48 5.13
N ASP A 83 1.27 -9.68 4.08
CA ASP A 83 1.19 -8.89 2.85
C ASP A 83 0.10 -9.43 1.91
N SER A 84 -0.31 -8.57 0.99
CA SER A 84 -1.18 -8.89 -0.14
C SER A 84 -0.75 -10.15 -0.90
N ALA A 85 0.56 -10.36 -1.12
CA ALA A 85 1.09 -11.53 -1.80
C ALA A 85 0.93 -12.80 -0.93
N ALA A 86 1.37 -12.76 0.34
CA ALA A 86 1.22 -13.86 1.28
C ALA A 86 -0.25 -14.30 1.43
N MET A 87 -1.17 -13.34 1.58
CA MET A 87 -2.61 -13.61 1.62
C MET A 87 -3.14 -14.29 0.34
N LYS A 88 -2.43 -14.19 -0.79
CA LYS A 88 -2.87 -14.74 -2.09
C LYS A 88 -2.37 -16.17 -2.20
N HIS A 89 -1.09 -16.35 -1.95
CA HIS A 89 -0.39 -17.60 -2.13
C HIS A 89 -0.72 -18.58 -1.00
N ASP A 90 -0.68 -18.14 0.26
CA ASP A 90 -0.78 -19.04 1.41
C ASP A 90 -2.24 -19.23 1.85
N LEU A 91 -3.02 -18.15 1.78
CA LEU A 91 -4.37 -18.11 2.36
C LEU A 91 -5.48 -18.20 1.29
N ALA A 92 -5.14 -18.13 0.00
CA ALA A 92 -6.09 -18.15 -1.11
C ALA A 92 -7.30 -17.20 -0.92
N ILE A 93 -7.06 -15.99 -0.38
CA ILE A 93 -8.12 -15.00 -0.11
C ILE A 93 -8.48 -14.27 -1.41
N GLY A 94 -9.76 -13.92 -1.60
CA GLY A 94 -10.19 -13.17 -2.77
C GLY A 94 -9.61 -11.74 -2.81
N PRO A 95 -9.43 -11.13 -4.01
CA PRO A 95 -8.81 -9.81 -4.13
C PRO A 95 -9.61 -8.70 -3.42
N LYS A 96 -10.93 -8.80 -3.35
CA LYS A 96 -11.79 -7.82 -2.66
C LYS A 96 -11.58 -7.85 -1.15
N GLN A 97 -11.57 -9.05 -0.55
CA GLN A 97 -11.35 -9.25 0.88
C GLN A 97 -9.94 -8.80 1.26
N ARG A 98 -8.92 -9.20 0.49
CA ARG A 98 -7.52 -8.77 0.72
C ARG A 98 -7.38 -7.25 0.79
N LYS A 99 -7.89 -6.52 -0.20
CA LYS A 99 -7.86 -5.05 -0.22
C LYS A 99 -8.58 -4.46 1.00
N TRP A 100 -9.70 -5.06 1.39
CA TRP A 100 -10.49 -4.61 2.54
C TRP A 100 -9.74 -4.81 3.86
N ILE A 101 -9.16 -5.99 4.07
CA ILE A 101 -8.38 -6.31 5.27
C ILE A 101 -7.17 -5.37 5.38
N LEU A 102 -6.39 -5.21 4.31
CA LEU A 102 -5.22 -4.33 4.31
C LEU A 102 -5.56 -2.85 4.55
N MET A 103 -6.68 -2.39 4.00
CA MET A 103 -7.17 -1.04 4.27
C MET A 103 -7.51 -0.87 5.76
N TRP A 104 -8.15 -1.87 6.38
CA TRP A 104 -8.51 -1.82 7.79
C TRP A 104 -7.32 -2.00 8.73
N THR A 105 -6.37 -2.88 8.43
CA THR A 105 -5.16 -3.01 9.25
C THR A 105 -4.35 -1.71 9.23
N ASN A 106 -4.32 -0.99 8.10
CA ASN A 106 -3.73 0.34 8.04
C ASN A 106 -4.52 1.37 8.90
N LYS A 107 -5.85 1.43 8.76
CA LYS A 107 -6.69 2.30 9.60
C LYS A 107 -6.52 2.02 11.09
N PHE A 108 -6.39 0.76 11.47
CA PHE A 108 -6.18 0.36 12.85
C PHE A 108 -4.80 0.80 13.36
N ARG A 109 -3.76 0.74 12.54
CA ARG A 109 -2.45 1.35 12.86
C ARG A 109 -2.53 2.86 13.07
N LEU A 110 -3.41 3.55 12.34
CA LEU A 110 -3.67 4.99 12.50
C LEU A 110 -4.54 5.33 13.72
N GLY A 111 -4.94 4.36 14.54
CA GLY A 111 -5.76 4.59 15.74
C GLY A 111 -7.27 4.63 15.47
N ILE A 112 -7.73 4.26 14.27
CA ILE A 112 -9.16 4.20 13.96
C ILE A 112 -9.68 2.81 14.30
N ASP A 113 -10.70 2.74 15.15
CA ASP A 113 -11.31 1.48 15.54
C ASP A 113 -12.16 0.86 14.41
N PRO A 114 -12.17 -0.48 14.28
CA PRO A 114 -12.88 -1.15 13.21
C PRO A 114 -14.38 -1.06 13.42
N TYR A 115 -15.10 -0.77 12.34
CA TYR A 115 -16.56 -0.80 12.32
C TYR A 115 -17.08 -1.21 10.93
N PHE A 116 -18.31 -1.71 10.87
CA PHE A 116 -18.90 -2.10 9.59
C PHE A 116 -19.31 -0.88 8.78
N ILE A 117 -18.67 -0.66 7.62
CA ILE A 117 -19.05 0.40 6.66
C ILE A 117 -20.08 -0.18 5.68
N PRO A 118 -21.38 0.17 5.82
CA PRO A 118 -22.42 -0.34 4.94
C PRO A 118 -22.22 0.15 3.51
N THR A 119 -22.67 -0.63 2.54
CA THR A 119 -22.67 -0.23 1.14
C THR A 119 -23.72 0.85 0.88
N SER A 120 -23.42 1.80 0.00
CA SER A 120 -24.37 2.85 -0.35
C SER A 120 -25.65 2.26 -0.97
N LYS A 121 -26.81 2.73 -0.50
CA LYS A 121 -28.12 2.32 -1.00
C LYS A 121 -28.42 2.82 -2.43
N LYS A 122 -27.62 3.75 -2.98
CA LYS A 122 -27.87 4.38 -4.30
C LYS A 122 -27.97 3.37 -5.46
N HIS A 123 -27.27 2.25 -5.35
CA HIS A 123 -27.32 1.14 -6.32
C HIS A 123 -27.87 -0.16 -5.72
N ALA A 124 -28.54 -0.10 -4.56
CA ALA A 124 -29.12 -1.29 -3.94
C ALA A 124 -30.23 -1.91 -4.81
N MET A 125 -31.02 -1.06 -5.49
CA MET A 125 -32.08 -1.52 -6.37
C MET A 125 -31.51 -2.02 -7.69
N LYS A 126 -31.83 -3.28 -8.04
CA LYS A 126 -31.44 -3.88 -9.33
C LYS A 126 -32.00 -3.03 -10.47
N ARG A 127 -31.32 -3.03 -11.63
CA ARG A 127 -31.78 -2.28 -12.81
C ARG A 127 -33.23 -2.67 -13.19
N SER A 128 -33.56 -3.95 -13.09
CA SER A 128 -34.92 -4.49 -13.33
C SER A 128 -35.96 -3.85 -12.41
N GLU A 129 -35.71 -3.82 -11.11
CA GLU A 129 -36.59 -3.19 -10.11
C GLU A 129 -36.73 -1.68 -10.35
N ARG A 130 -35.64 -1.01 -10.75
CA ARG A 130 -35.64 0.42 -11.09
C ARG A 130 -36.53 0.70 -12.30
N LEU A 131 -36.42 -0.11 -13.34
CA LEU A 131 -37.26 -0.02 -14.54
C LEU A 131 -38.73 -0.32 -14.22
N ALA A 132 -38.99 -1.34 -13.41
CA ALA A 132 -40.34 -1.66 -12.93
C ALA A 132 -40.95 -0.48 -12.15
N ARG A 133 -40.17 0.16 -11.28
CA ARG A 133 -40.60 1.37 -10.56
C ARG A 133 -40.92 2.53 -11.50
N ILE A 134 -40.09 2.76 -12.52
CA ILE A 134 -40.34 3.78 -13.55
C ILE A 134 -41.62 3.48 -14.33
N LYS A 135 -41.83 2.23 -14.75
CA LYS A 135 -43.04 1.80 -15.46
C LYS A 135 -44.30 2.00 -14.63
N ARG A 136 -44.29 1.60 -13.35
CA ARG A 136 -45.40 1.83 -12.40
C ARG A 136 -45.74 3.31 -12.26
N ARG A 137 -44.75 4.18 -12.07
CA ARG A 137 -44.95 5.64 -11.96
C ARG A 137 -45.59 6.24 -13.20
N ARG A 138 -45.18 5.79 -14.40
CA ARG A 138 -45.78 6.25 -15.67
C ARG A 138 -47.23 5.80 -15.83
N ALA A 139 -47.57 4.59 -15.41
CA ALA A 139 -48.94 4.08 -15.49
C ALA A 139 -49.91 4.86 -14.59
N VAL A 140 -49.48 5.23 -13.38
CA VAL A 140 -50.29 6.05 -12.45
C VAL A 140 -50.55 7.44 -13.03
N LYS A 141 -49.55 8.09 -13.65
CA LYS A 141 -49.70 9.44 -14.23
C LYS A 141 -50.58 9.48 -15.50
N LYS A 142 -50.88 8.33 -16.11
CA LYS A 142 -51.73 8.22 -17.31
C LYS A 142 -53.21 8.06 -16.97
N LYS A 143 -53.55 7.71 -15.72
CA LYS A 143 -54.93 7.76 -15.19
C LYS A 143 -55.21 9.16 -14.67
#